data_AF-A0A8D8DEI7-F1
#
_entry.id   AF-A0A8D8DEI7-F1
#
_cell.length_a   1.000
_cell.length_b   1.000
_cell.length_c   1.000
_cell.angle_alpha   90.00
_cell.angle_beta   90.00
_cell.angle_gamma   90.00
#
_symmetry.space_group_name_H-M   'P 1'
#
loop_
_entity.id
_entity.type
_entity.pdbx_description
1 polymer ?
#
loop_
_entity_poly.entity_id
_entity_poly.type
_entity_poly.pdbx_seq_one_letter_code
_entity_poly.pdbx_strand_id
1 'polypeptide(L)'
;RRFVNKFDCFRVGSCLINFVKFSNVRQKLFPLKIIKMWFLKNIKNATVYYIRPDVKKHVVARSTGNLNIANDKSISRNHAFLFPESSDSLKLVDAGSRYGTFLNHAIESNRDEIPKDVPVRLRKGDRVRFGMCDSLWQVDRVEFRCITSTISVTVGLERTLRKLGGTLDNAFQHGKTGFLVMTTITTTPKLLMSLIGQIPVVTPEFFEACLRAVEGGKVLPDPEGFIPEFTEAYVRREGISFGKIPAREKLFVGLTFIFIKPQHMTVYEGIVKM
;
A
#
# COMPACT_ATOMS: atom_id res chain seq x y z
N ARG A 1 8.40 47.36 56.39
CA ARG A 1 8.90 46.10 57.00
C ARG A 1 9.05 45.13 55.82
N ARG A 2 10.19 44.89 55.15
CA ARG A 2 11.63 44.78 55.52
C ARG A 2 11.97 43.55 56.40
N PHE A 3 12.65 42.57 55.76
CA PHE A 3 13.49 41.47 56.27
C PHE A 3 12.79 40.40 57.17
N VAL A 4 13.26 39.15 57.29
CA VAL A 4 14.59 38.50 57.11
C VAL A 4 14.36 37.16 56.36
N ASN A 5 15.06 36.78 55.26
CA ASN A 5 16.34 36.01 55.18
C ASN A 5 16.33 34.71 56.06
N LYS A 6 16.94 33.55 55.76
CA LYS A 6 17.91 33.02 54.75
C LYS A 6 17.82 31.46 54.83
N PHE A 7 18.52 30.56 54.10
CA PHE A 7 19.61 30.58 53.11
C PHE A 7 19.60 29.24 52.30
N ASP A 8 20.18 29.21 51.09
CA ASP A 8 21.24 28.32 50.55
C ASP A 8 21.57 26.95 51.20
N CYS A 9 22.12 25.94 50.49
CA CYS A 9 22.44 25.75 49.05
C CYS A 9 22.74 24.25 48.81
N PHE A 10 22.53 23.75 47.59
CA PHE A 10 23.59 23.01 46.87
C PHE A 10 23.31 22.99 45.36
N ARG A 11 24.32 23.37 44.57
CA ARG A 11 24.20 23.64 43.13
C ARG A 11 25.42 23.10 42.39
N VAL A 12 25.29 21.92 41.79
CA VAL A 12 26.21 21.36 40.79
C VAL A 12 25.35 20.51 39.83
N GLY A 13 25.45 20.59 38.52
CA GLY A 13 26.23 21.51 37.69
C GLY A 13 25.72 21.44 36.25
N SER A 14 26.06 22.45 35.46
CA SER A 14 25.81 22.53 34.02
C SER A 14 26.24 21.29 33.24
N CYS A 15 25.34 20.67 32.46
CA CYS A 15 25.67 20.23 31.10
C CYS A 15 24.44 19.80 30.27
N LEU A 16 24.62 19.86 28.95
CA LEU A 16 23.82 19.15 27.94
C LEU A 16 22.32 19.51 27.85
N ILE A 17 22.09 20.71 27.30
CA ILE A 17 21.06 20.86 26.26
C ILE A 17 21.40 19.83 25.17
N ASN A 18 20.69 18.70 25.17
CA ASN A 18 20.79 17.73 24.08
C ASN A 18 20.07 18.29 22.85
N PHE A 19 20.77 19.19 22.15
CA PHE A 19 20.61 19.33 20.71
C PHE A 19 20.80 17.93 20.11
N VAL A 20 19.69 17.28 19.77
CA VAL A 20 19.71 16.12 18.89
C VAL A 20 20.23 16.63 17.56
N LYS A 21 21.55 16.51 17.37
CA LYS A 21 22.18 16.66 16.06
C LYS A 21 21.48 15.65 15.15
N PHE A 22 20.56 16.14 14.33
CA PHE A 22 20.22 15.49 13.08
C PHE A 22 21.54 15.37 12.32
N SER A 23 22.16 14.19 12.42
CA SER A 23 23.31 13.85 11.62
C SER A 23 22.90 14.07 10.18
N ASN A 24 23.68 14.89 9.48
CA ASN A 24 23.44 15.25 8.10
C ASN A 24 23.85 14.05 7.22
N VAL A 25 23.14 12.93 7.41
CA VAL A 25 23.21 11.75 6.56
C VAL A 25 22.73 12.24 5.21
N ARG A 26 23.70 12.42 4.31
CA ARG A 26 23.46 12.74 2.90
C ARG A 26 22.27 11.90 2.45
N GLN A 27 21.14 12.55 2.22
CA GLN A 27 20.04 11.93 1.48
C GLN A 27 20.63 11.67 0.10
N LYS A 28 21.14 10.44 -0.10
CA LYS A 28 21.26 9.88 -1.44
C LYS A 28 19.89 10.14 -2.06
N LEU A 29 19.90 10.83 -3.20
CA LEU A 29 18.69 11.23 -3.90
C LEU A 29 17.99 9.93 -4.36
N PHE A 30 17.19 9.34 -3.46
CA PHE A 30 16.44 8.13 -3.76
C PHE A 30 15.46 8.54 -4.86
N PRO A 31 15.52 7.89 -6.04
CA PRO A 31 14.64 8.24 -7.13
C PRO A 31 13.20 8.06 -6.65
N LEU A 32 12.35 9.05 -6.97
CA LEU A 32 10.89 9.10 -6.77
C LEU A 32 10.34 8.03 -5.83
N LYS A 33 9.92 8.41 -4.61
CA LYS A 33 9.29 7.48 -3.65
C LYS A 33 8.05 6.84 -4.27
N ILE A 34 8.22 5.66 -4.87
CA ILE A 34 7.14 4.83 -5.44
C ILE A 34 6.38 4.23 -4.25
N ILE A 35 5.17 4.75 -4.00
CA ILE A 35 4.29 4.30 -2.91
C ILE A 35 3.30 3.22 -3.41
N LYS A 36 3.18 3.07 -4.72
CA LYS A 36 2.22 2.18 -5.39
C LYS A 36 2.99 1.15 -6.22
N MET A 37 2.79 -0.13 -5.93
CA MET A 37 3.37 -1.23 -6.69
C MET A 37 2.41 -1.62 -7.82
N TRP A 38 2.86 -1.45 -9.06
CA TRP A 38 2.11 -1.88 -10.24
C TRP A 38 2.23 -3.40 -10.44
N PHE A 39 1.23 -4.00 -11.07
CA PHE A 39 1.27 -5.40 -11.50
C PHE A 39 0.42 -5.65 -12.74
N LEU A 40 0.74 -6.73 -13.43
CA LEU A 40 -0.05 -7.29 -14.53
C LEU A 40 -0.68 -8.61 -14.06
N LYS A 41 -2.01 -8.71 -14.09
CA LYS A 41 -2.74 -9.95 -13.82
C LYS A 41 -3.17 -10.60 -15.12
N ASN A 42 -2.75 -11.84 -15.39
CA ASN A 42 -3.22 -12.58 -16.55
C ASN A 42 -4.71 -12.92 -16.39
N ILE A 43 -5.50 -12.66 -17.43
CA ILE A 43 -6.96 -12.81 -17.36
C ILE A 43 -7.40 -14.29 -17.40
N LYS A 44 -6.63 -15.18 -18.05
CA LYS A 44 -7.01 -16.60 -18.19
C LYS A 44 -6.52 -17.50 -17.06
N ASN A 45 -5.28 -17.33 -16.60
CA ASN A 45 -4.63 -18.25 -15.66
C ASN A 45 -4.34 -17.66 -14.27
N ALA A 46 -4.82 -16.43 -14.00
CA ALA A 46 -4.67 -15.69 -12.75
C ALA A 46 -3.22 -15.44 -12.26
N THR A 47 -2.19 -15.73 -13.08
CA THR A 47 -0.78 -15.41 -12.77
C THR A 47 -0.63 -13.91 -12.60
N VAL A 48 0.17 -13.47 -11.61
CA VAL A 48 0.42 -12.05 -11.37
C VAL A 48 1.90 -11.74 -11.53
N TYR A 49 2.20 -10.71 -12.33
CA TYR A 49 3.55 -10.19 -12.50
C TYR A 49 3.68 -8.82 -11.83
N TYR A 50 4.47 -8.74 -10.77
CA TYR A 50 4.68 -7.50 -10.02
C TYR A 50 5.83 -6.66 -10.59
N ILE A 51 5.56 -5.38 -10.85
CA ILE A 51 6.54 -4.39 -11.26
C ILE A 51 7.30 -3.93 -10.01
N ARG A 52 8.35 -4.69 -9.65
CA ARG A 52 9.21 -4.40 -8.51
C ARG A 52 9.88 -3.02 -8.63
N PRO A 53 9.82 -2.14 -7.61
CA PRO A 53 10.34 -0.77 -7.69
C PRO A 53 11.88 -0.69 -7.75
N ASP A 54 12.62 -1.77 -7.45
CA ASP A 54 14.08 -1.83 -7.56
C ASP A 54 14.58 -2.10 -8.99
N VAL A 55 13.70 -2.50 -9.91
CA VAL A 55 14.04 -2.86 -11.29
C VAL A 55 13.63 -1.73 -12.24
N LYS A 56 14.61 -1.04 -12.83
CA LYS A 56 14.36 0.11 -13.74
C LYS A 56 13.69 -0.27 -15.07
N LYS A 57 13.87 -1.51 -15.53
CA LYS A 57 13.33 -2.02 -16.80
C LYS A 57 12.97 -3.49 -16.64
N HIS A 58 11.68 -3.80 -16.73
CA HIS A 58 11.17 -5.16 -16.73
C HIS A 58 11.01 -5.62 -18.18
N VAL A 59 11.63 -6.74 -18.53
CA VAL A 59 11.59 -7.32 -19.88
C VAL A 59 10.45 -8.34 -19.96
N VAL A 60 9.55 -8.15 -20.93
CA VAL A 60 8.54 -9.13 -21.33
C VAL A 60 9.12 -9.97 -22.47
N ALA A 61 9.19 -11.29 -22.31
CA ALA A 61 9.86 -12.18 -23.24
C ALA A 61 9.30 -13.61 -23.23
N ARG A 62 9.62 -14.39 -24.28
CA ARG A 62 9.32 -15.83 -24.38
C ARG A 62 10.33 -16.75 -23.67
N SER A 63 11.45 -16.23 -23.13
CA SER A 63 12.48 -17.11 -22.54
C SER A 63 13.23 -16.51 -21.36
N THR A 64 13.85 -15.35 -21.53
CA THR A 64 14.86 -14.80 -20.61
C THR A 64 14.52 -13.36 -20.22
N GLY A 65 13.25 -13.10 -19.93
CA GLY A 65 12.74 -11.83 -19.44
C GLY A 65 12.33 -11.92 -17.96
N ASN A 66 12.06 -10.77 -17.35
CA ASN A 66 11.54 -10.72 -15.99
C ASN A 66 10.08 -11.19 -15.95
N LEU A 67 9.27 -10.86 -16.97
CA LEU A 67 8.00 -11.50 -17.26
C LEU A 67 8.21 -12.51 -18.39
N ASN A 68 8.27 -13.79 -18.04
CA ASN A 68 8.46 -14.88 -19.00
C ASN A 68 7.12 -15.50 -19.41
N ILE A 69 6.84 -15.49 -20.71
CA ILE A 69 5.60 -15.98 -21.33
C ILE A 69 5.97 -17.11 -22.31
N ALA A 70 6.51 -18.19 -21.76
CA ALA A 70 7.26 -19.20 -22.52
C ALA A 70 6.41 -20.03 -23.50
N ASN A 71 5.15 -20.30 -23.15
CA ASN A 71 4.27 -21.20 -23.91
C ASN A 71 3.65 -20.57 -25.17
N ASP A 72 3.86 -19.27 -25.39
CA ASP A 72 3.28 -18.53 -26.51
C ASP A 72 4.33 -18.22 -27.59
N LYS A 73 4.22 -18.89 -28.74
CA LYS A 73 5.14 -18.71 -29.87
C LYS A 73 5.03 -17.33 -30.54
N SER A 74 3.95 -16.58 -30.31
CA SER A 74 3.80 -15.20 -30.79
C SER A 74 4.58 -14.17 -29.96
N ILE A 75 5.05 -14.56 -28.76
CA ILE A 75 5.93 -13.71 -27.95
C ILE A 75 7.36 -13.76 -28.51
N SER A 76 7.99 -12.59 -28.60
CA SER A 76 9.38 -12.47 -29.04
C SER A 76 10.36 -12.76 -27.89
N ARG A 77 11.61 -13.11 -28.21
CA ARG A 77 12.67 -13.32 -27.19
C ARG A 77 12.97 -12.05 -26.37
N ASN A 78 12.69 -10.89 -26.96
CA ASN A 78 12.59 -9.59 -26.33
C ASN A 78 11.38 -8.94 -26.98
N HIS A 79 10.25 -8.86 -26.28
CA HIS A 79 8.96 -8.51 -26.88
C HIS A 79 8.53 -7.09 -26.50
N ALA A 80 8.57 -6.77 -25.21
CA ALA A 80 8.25 -5.44 -24.72
C ALA A 80 9.04 -5.12 -23.44
N PHE A 81 9.09 -3.84 -23.10
CA PHE A 81 9.69 -3.32 -21.88
C PHE A 81 8.66 -2.55 -21.05
N LEU A 82 8.64 -2.79 -19.75
CA LEU A 82 7.85 -2.04 -18.77
C LEU A 82 8.80 -1.23 -17.88
N PHE A 83 8.51 0.06 -17.73
CA PHE A 83 9.32 1.01 -16.96
C PHE A 83 8.44 1.69 -15.89
N PRO A 84 8.68 1.46 -14.59
CA PRO A 84 8.03 2.25 -13.55
C PRO A 84 8.61 3.68 -13.55
N GLU A 85 7.81 4.68 -13.95
CA GLU A 85 8.24 6.09 -13.92
C GLU A 85 7.96 6.74 -12.56
N SER A 86 6.80 6.44 -11.97
CA SER A 86 6.34 7.02 -10.71
C SER A 86 5.23 6.17 -10.10
N SER A 87 4.80 6.50 -8.88
CA SER A 87 3.62 5.90 -8.24
C SER A 87 2.37 5.86 -9.15
N ASP A 88 2.24 6.83 -10.06
CA ASP A 88 1.04 7.01 -10.88
C ASP A 88 1.27 6.83 -12.39
N SER A 89 2.47 6.40 -12.83
CA SER A 89 2.77 6.12 -14.24
C SER A 89 3.62 4.86 -14.43
N LEU A 90 3.11 3.93 -15.25
CA LEU A 90 3.83 2.78 -15.79
C LEU A 90 3.96 2.97 -17.30
N LYS A 91 5.19 2.94 -17.85
CA LYS A 91 5.42 2.99 -19.29
C LYS A 91 5.56 1.59 -19.88
N LEU A 92 5.07 1.43 -21.10
CA LEU A 92 5.19 0.25 -21.94
C LEU A 92 5.83 0.66 -23.29
N VAL A 93 6.80 -0.12 -23.76
CA VAL A 93 7.44 0.03 -25.08
C VAL A 93 7.43 -1.34 -25.77
N ASP A 94 6.88 -1.45 -26.97
CA ASP A 94 7.06 -2.64 -27.81
C ASP A 94 8.48 -2.61 -28.39
N ALA A 95 9.24 -3.70 -28.22
CA ALA A 95 10.67 -3.77 -28.53
C ALA A 95 10.94 -4.34 -29.93
N GLY A 96 10.17 -3.90 -30.93
CA GLY A 96 10.27 -4.39 -32.30
C GLY A 96 9.68 -5.78 -32.48
N SER A 97 8.59 -6.09 -31.79
CA SER A 97 8.00 -7.43 -31.79
C SER A 97 7.44 -7.82 -33.17
N ARG A 98 7.48 -9.12 -33.47
CA ARG A 98 6.98 -9.66 -34.75
C ARG A 98 5.45 -9.59 -34.88
N TYR A 99 4.75 -9.64 -33.75
CA TYR A 99 3.31 -9.90 -33.69
C TYR A 99 2.55 -8.84 -32.87
N GLY A 100 3.19 -7.70 -32.60
CA GLY A 100 2.58 -6.54 -31.97
C GLY A 100 2.39 -6.65 -30.46
N THR A 101 2.13 -5.49 -29.86
CA THR A 101 1.57 -5.34 -28.52
C THR A 101 0.32 -4.45 -28.63
N PHE A 102 -0.80 -4.88 -28.05
CA PHE A 102 -2.11 -4.25 -28.22
C PHE A 102 -2.65 -3.74 -26.88
N LEU A 103 -3.34 -2.60 -26.89
CA LEU A 103 -3.87 -1.93 -25.70
C LEU A 103 -5.39 -1.70 -25.82
N ASN A 104 -6.15 -2.09 -24.80
CA ASN A 104 -7.60 -1.87 -24.72
C ASN A 104 -8.32 -2.31 -26.01
N HIS A 105 -9.08 -1.43 -26.67
CA HIS A 105 -9.88 -1.70 -27.87
C HIS A 105 -9.07 -2.18 -29.10
N ALA A 106 -7.75 -1.96 -29.12
CA ALA A 106 -6.85 -2.52 -30.14
C ALA A 106 -6.79 -4.06 -30.06
N ILE A 107 -7.10 -4.64 -28.89
CA ILE A 107 -7.07 -6.09 -28.65
C ILE A 107 -8.22 -6.79 -29.38
N GLU A 108 -9.45 -6.26 -29.29
CA GLU A 108 -10.62 -6.83 -29.98
C GLU A 108 -10.53 -6.65 -31.50
N SER A 109 -10.09 -5.48 -31.95
CA SER A 109 -10.01 -5.16 -33.38
C SER A 109 -8.83 -5.83 -34.10
N ASN A 110 -7.80 -6.28 -33.37
CA ASN A 110 -6.50 -6.72 -33.91
C ASN A 110 -5.88 -5.69 -34.87
N ARG A 111 -6.15 -4.41 -34.64
CA ARG A 111 -5.61 -3.25 -35.38
C ARG A 111 -4.94 -2.31 -34.39
N ASP A 112 -4.19 -1.34 -34.91
CA ASP A 112 -3.60 -0.27 -34.12
C ASP A 112 -2.74 -0.78 -32.94
N GLU A 113 -1.79 -1.69 -33.26
CA GLU A 113 -0.72 -2.08 -32.33
C GLU A 113 0.05 -0.84 -31.85
N ILE A 114 0.55 -0.86 -30.61
CA ILE A 114 1.33 0.28 -30.10
C ILE A 114 2.59 0.46 -30.97
N PRO A 115 2.99 1.69 -31.33
CA PRO A 115 4.10 1.88 -32.24
C PRO A 115 5.42 1.37 -31.63
N LYS A 116 6.22 0.71 -32.46
CA LYS A 116 7.50 0.09 -32.07
C LYS A 116 8.48 1.15 -31.58
N ASP A 117 9.16 0.85 -30.48
CA ASP A 117 10.10 1.73 -29.78
C ASP A 117 9.50 3.06 -29.27
N VAL A 118 8.18 3.26 -29.35
CA VAL A 118 7.49 4.45 -28.81
C VAL A 118 6.89 4.14 -27.42
N PRO A 119 7.18 4.94 -26.38
CA PRO A 119 6.66 4.71 -25.04
C PRO A 119 5.19 5.15 -24.89
N VAL A 120 4.32 4.19 -24.60
CA VAL A 120 2.92 4.40 -24.21
C VAL A 120 2.80 4.37 -22.68
N ARG A 121 1.95 5.22 -22.10
CA ARG A 121 1.66 5.22 -20.66
C ARG A 121 0.43 4.37 -20.36
N LEU A 122 0.59 3.41 -19.46
CA LEU A 122 -0.47 2.56 -18.91
C LEU A 122 -1.10 3.20 -17.66
N ARG A 123 -2.39 2.91 -17.47
CA ARG A 123 -3.22 3.32 -16.33
C ARG A 123 -3.79 2.08 -15.62
N LYS A 124 -4.24 2.25 -14.37
CA LYS A 124 -5.01 1.20 -13.68
C LYS A 124 -6.28 0.91 -14.48
N GLY A 125 -6.54 -0.36 -14.74
CA GLY A 125 -7.70 -0.83 -15.51
C GLY A 125 -7.41 -1.10 -16.99
N ASP A 126 -6.28 -0.64 -17.53
CA ASP A 126 -5.90 -0.94 -18.91
C ASP A 126 -5.72 -2.45 -19.13
N ARG A 127 -6.00 -2.93 -20.34
CA ARG A 127 -5.73 -4.28 -20.79
C ARG A 127 -4.61 -4.24 -21.83
N VAL A 128 -3.60 -5.09 -21.66
CA VAL A 128 -2.48 -5.26 -22.59
C VAL A 128 -2.48 -6.69 -23.11
N ARG A 129 -2.41 -6.89 -24.43
CA ARG A 129 -2.10 -8.19 -25.05
C ARG A 129 -0.73 -8.13 -25.70
N PHE A 130 0.13 -9.07 -25.35
CA PHE A 130 1.43 -9.27 -26.00
C PHE A 130 1.28 -10.32 -27.10
N GLY A 131 1.71 -10.03 -28.33
CA GLY A 131 1.53 -10.93 -29.47
C GLY A 131 0.06 -11.14 -29.86
N MET A 132 -0.24 -12.30 -30.43
CA MET A 132 -1.57 -12.63 -30.99
C MET A 132 -2.40 -13.59 -30.14
N CYS A 133 -1.76 -14.44 -29.33
CA CYS A 133 -2.45 -15.51 -28.60
C CYS A 133 -3.00 -15.01 -27.25
N ASP A 134 -3.06 -15.92 -26.26
CA ASP A 134 -3.76 -15.75 -24.98
C ASP A 134 -2.99 -14.95 -23.91
N SER A 135 -1.94 -14.23 -24.30
CA SER A 135 -1.14 -13.37 -23.41
C SER A 135 -1.86 -12.05 -23.10
N LEU A 136 -3.06 -12.15 -22.51
CA LEU A 136 -3.91 -11.03 -22.13
C LEU A 136 -3.77 -10.71 -20.63
N TRP A 137 -3.40 -9.48 -20.33
CA TRP A 137 -3.07 -8.99 -19.00
C TRP A 137 -3.87 -7.75 -18.65
N GLN A 138 -4.36 -7.66 -17.42
CA GLN A 138 -4.95 -6.45 -16.85
C GLN A 138 -3.90 -5.71 -16.02
N VAL A 139 -3.73 -4.41 -16.27
CA VAL A 139 -2.86 -3.51 -15.53
C VAL A 139 -3.59 -3.05 -14.27
N ASP A 140 -2.98 -3.29 -13.11
CA ASP A 140 -3.47 -2.76 -11.85
C ASP A 140 -2.30 -2.39 -10.91
N ARG A 141 -2.61 -1.88 -9.72
CA ARG A 141 -1.66 -1.40 -8.73
C ARG A 141 -2.25 -1.50 -7.33
N VAL A 142 -1.37 -1.70 -6.36
CA VAL A 142 -1.69 -1.74 -4.92
C VAL A 142 -0.88 -0.68 -4.18
N GLU A 143 -1.47 -0.10 -3.13
CA GLU A 143 -0.81 0.84 -2.22
C GLU A 143 -0.86 0.26 -0.80
N PHE A 144 0.30 -0.11 -0.23
CA PHE A 144 0.39 -0.63 1.13
C PHE A 144 0.58 0.51 2.15
N ARG A 145 -0.42 1.40 2.25
CA ARG A 145 -0.42 2.49 3.25
C ARG A 145 -1.11 2.03 4.53
N CYS A 146 -0.33 1.87 5.57
CA CYS A 146 -0.74 1.22 6.81
C CYS A 146 -0.73 2.22 7.98
N ILE A 147 -1.58 1.98 8.97
CA ILE A 147 -1.46 2.58 10.31
C ILE A 147 -1.39 1.46 11.35
N THR A 148 -0.72 1.67 12.47
CA THR A 148 -0.76 0.75 13.62
C THR A 148 -1.66 1.29 14.73
N SER A 149 -2.33 0.39 15.44
CA SER A 149 -2.95 0.67 16.75
C SER A 149 -2.52 -0.40 17.76
N THR A 150 -2.38 0.00 19.03
CA THR A 150 -1.96 -0.81 20.21
C THR A 150 -0.70 -1.67 20.11
N ILE A 151 -0.02 -1.73 18.97
CA ILE A 151 1.25 -2.43 18.75
C ILE A 151 2.40 -1.42 18.64
N SER A 152 3.53 -1.71 19.29
CA SER A 152 4.80 -1.05 18.96
C SER A 152 5.23 -1.46 17.56
N VAL A 153 5.75 -0.51 16.78
CA VAL A 153 6.15 -0.78 15.39
C VAL A 153 7.29 -1.79 15.37
N THR A 154 7.03 -3.00 14.89
CA THR A 154 8.06 -4.05 14.85
C THR A 154 9.01 -3.81 13.68
N VAL A 155 10.30 -4.03 13.90
CA VAL A 155 11.35 -3.95 12.87
C VAL A 155 11.06 -4.92 11.70
N GLY A 156 10.36 -6.02 11.98
CA GLY A 156 9.84 -6.97 10.98
C GLY A 156 8.82 -6.32 10.05
N LEU A 157 7.73 -5.77 10.59
CA LEU A 157 6.65 -5.14 9.81
C LEU A 157 7.20 -4.04 8.90
N GLU A 158 8.04 -3.13 9.42
CA GLU A 158 8.63 -2.09 8.59
C GLU A 158 9.52 -2.66 7.47
N ARG A 159 10.29 -3.72 7.73
CA ARG A 159 11.16 -4.34 6.73
C ARG A 159 10.34 -4.97 5.61
N THR A 160 9.24 -5.63 5.95
CA THR A 160 8.29 -6.22 5.00
C THR A 160 7.58 -5.14 4.19
N LEU A 161 7.08 -4.08 4.83
CA LEU A 161 6.49 -2.93 4.14
C LEU A 161 7.49 -2.24 3.21
N ARG A 162 8.74 -2.01 3.64
CA ARG A 162 9.80 -1.43 2.78
C ARG A 162 10.05 -2.27 1.53
N LYS A 163 10.07 -3.60 1.62
CA LYS A 163 10.19 -4.50 0.46
C LYS A 163 8.99 -4.39 -0.50
N LEU A 164 7.78 -4.19 0.04
CA LEU A 164 6.53 -4.04 -0.71
C LEU A 164 6.31 -2.63 -1.29
N GLY A 165 7.21 -1.66 -1.02
CA GLY A 165 6.99 -0.24 -1.35
C GLY A 165 5.96 0.46 -0.47
N GLY A 166 5.53 -0.19 0.62
CA GLY A 166 4.54 0.31 1.56
C GLY A 166 5.06 1.41 2.49
N THR A 167 4.11 2.09 3.14
CA THR A 167 4.36 3.16 4.11
C THR A 167 3.57 2.91 5.38
N LEU A 168 4.15 3.32 6.51
CA LEU A 168 3.50 3.31 7.81
C LEU A 168 3.29 4.77 8.26
N ASP A 169 2.03 5.15 8.44
CA ASP A 169 1.61 6.47 8.88
C ASP A 169 1.23 6.45 10.37
N ASN A 170 1.50 7.54 11.09
CA ASN A 170 1.22 7.64 12.52
C ASN A 170 -0.27 7.85 12.84
N ALA A 171 -1.01 8.45 11.90
CA ALA A 171 -2.40 8.87 12.05
C ALA A 171 -3.26 8.39 10.88
N PHE A 172 -4.55 8.17 11.16
CA PHE A 172 -5.55 7.83 10.13
C PHE A 172 -5.74 9.01 9.16
N GLN A 173 -5.80 8.72 7.87
CA GLN A 173 -6.09 9.70 6.82
C GLN A 173 -7.21 9.16 5.93
N HIS A 174 -8.40 9.76 6.04
CA HIS A 174 -9.56 9.39 5.24
C HIS A 174 -9.24 9.42 3.73
N GLY A 175 -9.70 8.41 2.99
CA GLY A 175 -9.43 8.23 1.56
C GLY A 175 -7.97 7.91 1.19
N LYS A 176 -7.05 7.75 2.16
CA LYS A 176 -5.63 7.43 1.92
C LYS A 176 -5.17 6.18 2.65
N THR A 177 -5.46 6.06 3.94
CA THR A 177 -5.12 4.86 4.74
C THR A 177 -5.75 3.62 4.09
N GLY A 178 -4.96 2.59 3.81
CA GLY A 178 -5.40 1.36 3.16
C GLY A 178 -5.56 0.16 4.11
N PHE A 179 -4.83 0.15 5.23
CA PHE A 179 -4.83 -0.95 6.20
C PHE A 179 -4.66 -0.45 7.64
N LEU A 180 -5.34 -1.07 8.60
CA LEU A 180 -5.05 -0.97 10.03
C LEU A 180 -4.37 -2.27 10.50
N VAL A 181 -3.19 -2.15 11.11
CA VAL A 181 -2.41 -3.28 11.61
C VAL A 181 -2.55 -3.39 13.13
N MET A 182 -3.02 -4.54 13.61
CA MET A 182 -3.16 -4.88 15.02
C MET A 182 -2.84 -6.37 15.25
N THR A 183 -2.26 -6.74 16.39
CA THR A 183 -2.04 -8.16 16.75
C THR A 183 -3.27 -8.81 17.39
N THR A 184 -3.99 -8.01 18.18
CA THR A 184 -5.30 -8.35 18.76
C THR A 184 -6.16 -7.10 18.69
N ILE A 185 -7.46 -7.27 18.46
CA ILE A 185 -8.39 -6.15 18.32
C ILE A 185 -8.79 -5.67 19.71
N THR A 186 -8.60 -4.36 19.92
CA THR A 186 -9.02 -3.59 21.09
C THR A 186 -9.66 -2.29 20.64
N THR A 187 -10.64 -1.80 21.38
CA THR A 187 -11.44 -0.62 21.05
C THR A 187 -10.57 0.63 21.14
N THR A 188 -10.15 1.12 19.98
CA THR A 188 -9.35 2.34 19.84
C THR A 188 -9.95 3.28 18.81
N PRO A 189 -9.67 4.60 18.88
CA PRO A 189 -10.17 5.54 17.88
C PRO A 189 -9.77 5.17 16.45
N LYS A 190 -8.53 4.69 16.26
CA LYS A 190 -8.05 4.18 14.96
C LYS A 190 -8.84 2.97 14.44
N LEU A 191 -9.26 2.06 15.33
CA LEU A 191 -10.14 0.94 14.96
C LEU A 191 -11.49 1.46 14.48
N LEU A 192 -12.16 2.30 15.27
CA LEU A 192 -13.47 2.85 14.93
C LEU A 192 -13.42 3.63 13.60
N MET A 193 -12.39 4.46 13.41
CA MET A 193 -12.15 5.16 12.13
C MET A 193 -12.00 4.19 10.95
N SER A 194 -11.24 3.11 11.14
CA SER A 194 -11.00 2.11 10.09
C SER A 194 -12.28 1.34 9.74
N LEU A 195 -13.07 0.95 10.74
CA LEU A 195 -14.34 0.23 10.55
C LEU A 195 -15.40 1.06 9.81
N ILE A 196 -15.44 2.37 10.04
CA ILE A 196 -16.35 3.29 9.34
C ILE A 196 -15.89 3.49 7.90
N GLY A 197 -14.61 3.83 7.69
CA GLY A 197 -14.01 4.04 6.38
C GLY A 197 -13.74 2.78 5.56
N GLN A 198 -14.35 1.64 5.91
CA GLN A 198 -14.21 0.34 5.22
C GLN A 198 -12.77 -0.17 5.07
N ILE A 199 -11.88 0.27 5.96
CA ILE A 199 -10.46 -0.09 5.96
C ILE A 199 -10.28 -1.46 6.64
N PRO A 200 -9.67 -2.44 5.96
CA PRO A 200 -9.44 -3.76 6.55
C PRO A 200 -8.51 -3.68 7.76
N VAL A 201 -8.89 -4.42 8.81
CA VAL A 201 -8.10 -4.63 10.02
C VAL A 201 -7.37 -5.96 9.86
N VAL A 202 -6.04 -5.94 9.86
CA VAL A 202 -5.21 -7.10 9.55
C VAL A 202 -4.10 -7.32 10.58
N THR A 203 -3.67 -8.58 10.74
CA THR A 203 -2.45 -8.90 11.50
C THR A 203 -1.18 -8.58 10.69
N PRO A 204 0.00 -8.45 11.33
CA PRO A 204 1.27 -8.23 10.62
C PRO A 204 1.62 -9.31 9.58
N GLU A 205 1.18 -10.55 9.81
CA GLU A 205 1.44 -11.73 8.96
C GLU A 205 0.80 -11.59 7.57
N PHE A 206 -0.25 -10.76 7.43
CA PHE A 206 -0.82 -10.39 6.13
C PHE A 206 0.23 -9.82 5.17
N PHE A 207 1.12 -8.94 5.66
CA PHE A 207 2.14 -8.33 4.83
C PHE A 207 3.25 -9.30 4.48
N GLU A 208 3.55 -10.27 5.35
CA GLU A 208 4.48 -11.34 5.02
C GLU A 208 3.89 -12.29 3.96
N ALA A 209 2.59 -12.59 4.06
CA ALA A 209 1.87 -13.35 3.04
C ALA A 209 1.82 -12.59 1.70
N CYS A 210 1.62 -11.26 1.73
CA CYS A 210 1.75 -10.41 0.55
C CYS A 210 3.16 -10.47 -0.04
N LEU A 211 4.21 -10.40 0.78
CA LEU A 211 5.59 -10.48 0.29
C LEU A 211 5.88 -11.84 -0.36
N ARG A 212 5.45 -12.95 0.26
CA ARG A 212 5.56 -14.29 -0.32
C ARG A 212 4.77 -14.42 -1.63
N ALA A 213 3.59 -13.81 -1.74
CA ALA A 213 2.81 -13.78 -2.98
C ALA A 213 3.51 -12.97 -4.08
N VAL A 214 4.12 -11.84 -3.75
CA VAL A 214 4.87 -10.98 -4.66
C VAL A 214 6.15 -11.65 -5.17
N GLU A 215 6.95 -12.23 -4.28
CA GLU A 215 8.15 -12.98 -4.62
C GLU A 215 7.81 -14.25 -5.44
N GLY A 216 6.64 -14.85 -5.23
CA GLY A 216 6.16 -16.05 -5.93
C GLY A 216 5.27 -15.83 -7.17
N GLY A 217 4.98 -14.59 -7.58
CA GLY A 217 4.12 -14.28 -8.74
C GLY A 217 2.63 -14.69 -8.59
N LYS A 218 2.14 -14.78 -7.35
CA LYS A 218 0.77 -15.19 -7.01
C LYS A 218 -0.12 -13.97 -6.74
N VAL A 219 -1.43 -14.15 -6.80
CA VAL A 219 -2.42 -13.14 -6.36
C VAL A 219 -2.16 -12.80 -4.88
N LEU A 220 -2.32 -11.52 -4.52
CA LEU A 220 -2.24 -11.09 -3.12
C LEU A 220 -3.28 -11.84 -2.25
N PRO A 221 -2.96 -12.15 -0.99
CA PRO A 221 -3.94 -12.72 -0.06
C PRO A 221 -5.11 -11.76 0.17
N ASP A 222 -6.27 -12.32 0.49
CA ASP A 222 -7.43 -11.54 0.93
C ASP A 222 -7.20 -11.02 2.36
N PRO A 223 -7.29 -9.70 2.61
CA PRO A 223 -7.23 -9.14 3.97
C PRO A 223 -8.22 -9.76 4.97
N GLU A 224 -9.39 -10.22 4.52
CA GLU A 224 -10.42 -10.78 5.43
C GLU A 224 -9.98 -12.11 6.06
N GLY A 225 -9.04 -12.83 5.45
CA GLY A 225 -8.41 -14.02 6.02
C GLY A 225 -7.37 -13.74 7.12
N PHE A 226 -7.11 -12.46 7.44
CA PHE A 226 -6.09 -12.02 8.40
C PHE A 226 -6.65 -11.07 9.47
N ILE A 227 -7.95 -11.14 9.75
CA ILE A 227 -8.59 -10.36 10.82
C ILE A 227 -8.06 -10.85 12.19
N PRO A 228 -7.50 -9.96 13.04
CA PRO A 228 -6.98 -10.37 14.35
C PRO A 228 -8.09 -10.80 15.33
N GLU A 229 -7.72 -11.58 16.35
CA GLU A 229 -8.67 -11.97 17.41
C GLU A 229 -9.06 -10.78 18.30
N PHE A 230 -10.34 -10.73 18.72
CA PHE A 230 -10.85 -9.71 19.62
C PHE A 230 -10.82 -10.16 21.08
N THR A 231 -10.13 -9.39 21.93
CA THR A 231 -9.71 -9.84 23.26
C THR A 231 -10.32 -9.04 24.44
N GLU A 232 -11.30 -8.15 24.20
CA GLU A 232 -11.87 -7.33 25.28
C GLU A 232 -12.94 -8.09 26.07
N ALA A 233 -12.65 -8.39 27.34
CA ALA A 233 -13.52 -9.17 28.22
C ALA A 233 -14.91 -8.53 28.49
N TYR A 234 -15.00 -7.19 28.41
CA TYR A 234 -16.20 -6.43 28.79
C TYR A 234 -17.16 -6.13 27.63
N VAL A 235 -16.81 -6.55 26.41
CA VAL A 235 -17.62 -6.30 25.20
C VAL A 235 -18.31 -7.59 24.78
N ARG A 236 -19.64 -7.53 24.56
CA ARG A 236 -20.43 -8.66 24.07
C ARG A 236 -19.92 -9.07 22.69
N ARG A 237 -19.34 -10.26 22.57
CA ARG A 237 -18.76 -10.78 21.31
C ARG A 237 -19.81 -11.16 20.25
N GLU A 238 -21.04 -11.40 20.68
CA GLU A 238 -22.16 -11.80 19.81
C GLU A 238 -22.49 -10.70 18.78
N GLY A 239 -22.52 -11.08 17.50
CA GLY A 239 -22.86 -10.16 16.39
C GLY A 239 -21.77 -9.17 15.98
N ILE A 240 -20.59 -9.17 16.61
CA ILE A 240 -19.49 -8.30 16.20
C ILE A 240 -18.77 -8.88 14.99
N SER A 241 -18.65 -8.07 13.94
CA SER A 241 -17.80 -8.33 12.77
C SER A 241 -16.78 -7.21 12.61
N PHE A 242 -15.56 -7.56 12.21
CA PHE A 242 -14.50 -6.60 11.88
C PHE A 242 -14.21 -6.52 10.37
N GLY A 243 -14.95 -7.28 9.57
CA GLY A 243 -14.95 -7.16 8.11
C GLY A 243 -15.66 -5.87 7.63
N LYS A 244 -15.71 -5.68 6.32
CA LYS A 244 -16.33 -4.51 5.70
C LYS A 244 -17.86 -4.59 5.81
N ILE A 245 -18.47 -3.49 6.23
CA ILE A 245 -19.93 -3.33 6.33
C ILE A 245 -20.26 -1.93 5.81
N PRO A 246 -20.68 -1.79 4.53
CA PRO A 246 -20.91 -0.49 3.90
C PRO A 246 -21.90 0.42 4.64
N ALA A 247 -22.85 -0.16 5.40
CA ALA A 247 -23.78 0.61 6.22
C ALA A 247 -23.09 1.50 7.27
N ARG A 248 -21.85 1.19 7.68
CA ARG A 248 -21.09 1.98 8.67
C ARG A 248 -20.68 3.36 8.17
N GLU A 249 -20.48 3.55 6.86
CA GLU A 249 -20.18 4.85 6.27
C GLU A 249 -21.30 5.87 6.51
N LYS A 250 -22.53 5.40 6.75
CA LYS A 250 -23.71 6.24 6.97
C LYS A 250 -24.17 6.29 8.44
N LEU A 251 -23.41 5.67 9.35
CA LEU A 251 -23.83 5.45 10.75
C LEU A 251 -24.11 6.75 11.52
N PHE A 252 -23.43 7.83 11.17
CA PHE A 252 -23.50 9.12 11.88
C PHE A 252 -24.10 10.25 11.04
N VAL A 253 -24.53 9.96 9.80
CA VAL A 253 -25.11 10.95 8.89
C VAL A 253 -26.42 11.50 9.49
N GLY A 254 -26.50 12.83 9.61
CA GLY A 254 -27.66 13.53 10.17
C GLY A 254 -27.73 13.56 11.70
N LEU A 255 -26.75 12.99 12.42
CA LEU A 255 -26.68 13.04 13.88
C LEU A 255 -25.86 14.25 14.37
N THR A 256 -26.25 14.81 15.52
CA THR A 256 -25.53 15.90 16.20
C THR A 256 -24.84 15.36 17.45
N PHE A 257 -23.53 15.58 17.57
CA PHE A 257 -22.72 15.11 18.70
C PHE A 257 -22.30 16.27 19.61
N ILE A 258 -22.59 16.14 20.91
CA ILE A 258 -22.23 17.12 21.93
C ILE A 258 -21.09 16.55 22.78
N PHE A 259 -19.92 17.19 22.73
CA PHE A 259 -18.75 16.80 23.52
C PHE A 259 -18.60 17.70 24.75
N ILE A 260 -18.77 17.13 25.95
CA ILE A 260 -18.67 17.86 27.23
C ILE A 260 -17.24 18.41 27.46
N LYS A 261 -16.21 17.72 26.96
CA LYS A 261 -14.80 18.11 27.09
C LYS A 261 -14.17 18.30 25.70
N PRO A 262 -13.42 19.39 25.45
CA PRO A 262 -12.69 19.60 24.19
C PRO A 262 -11.75 18.43 23.84
N GLN A 263 -11.13 17.81 24.84
CA GLN A 263 -10.28 16.63 24.69
C GLN A 263 -11.02 15.44 24.03
N HIS A 264 -12.29 15.23 24.36
CA HIS A 264 -13.10 14.17 23.74
C HIS A 264 -13.43 14.53 22.30
N MET A 265 -13.73 15.81 22.02
CA MET A 265 -13.94 16.27 20.65
C MET A 265 -12.72 15.98 19.77
N THR A 266 -11.50 16.33 20.20
CA THR A 266 -10.27 16.07 19.41
C THR A 266 -10.03 14.57 19.14
N VAL A 267 -10.43 13.68 20.05
CA VAL A 267 -10.26 12.21 19.88
C VAL A 267 -11.33 11.60 18.97
N TYR A 268 -12.58 12.05 19.09
CA TYR A 268 -13.73 11.42 18.44
C TYR A 268 -14.26 12.20 17.21
N GLU A 269 -13.84 13.44 16.96
CA GLU A 269 -14.36 14.22 15.83
C GLU A 269 -14.13 13.53 14.48
N GLY A 270 -12.97 12.93 14.27
CA GLY A 270 -12.66 12.20 13.03
C GLY A 270 -13.36 10.86 12.90
N ILE A 271 -14.10 10.41 13.93
CA ILE A 271 -14.99 9.24 13.87
C ILE A 271 -16.39 9.68 13.45
N VAL A 272 -16.89 10.80 13.98
CA VAL A 272 -18.26 11.28 13.74
C VAL A 272 -18.41 12.21 12.53
N LYS A 273 -17.30 12.70 11.95
CA LYS A 273 -17.28 13.59 10.77
C LYS A 273 -16.99 12.88 9.43
N MET A 274 -16.84 11.55 9.42
CA MET A 274 -16.64 10.78 8.19
C MET A 274 -17.95 10.51 7.45
#